data_AF-A0A1G4K0W8-F1
#
_entry.id   AF-A0A1G4K0W8-F1
#
_cell.length_a   1.000
_cell.length_b   1.000
_cell.length_c   1.000
_cell.angle_alpha   90.00
_cell.angle_beta   90.00
_cell.angle_gamma   90.00
#
_symmetry.space_group_name_H-M   'P 1'
#
loop_
_entity.id
_entity.type
_entity.pdbx_description
1 polymer ?
#
loop_
_entity_poly.entity_id
_entity_poly.type
_entity_poly.pdbx_seq_one_letter_code
_entity_poly.pdbx_strand_id
1 'polypeptide(L)'
;MLKFGSRRCASTFQKADAKLEQFYKYHATQASLRPWIYRPRNGNMLLTMDLKDPESDAPLKPRAPVKPLSRKTLNTYIWSAQEASQLLDLLHKWTSLTTRKVGIWHYFTASHLQNILFASTFKLGKLSSFLKHLYLWRPRFVEAHNGAIFDVEHFFNSVVTCQLHRNSSRNLCDAETAQNKLLTAWSQVNDKKNESGLTSHLVAALAKQQGFSADLPLAGLTQAPLVLPTADFEHLSNGKLAAFLSENKFKYIMARSLLEYGNSVPTALEFVENYKAILEKLKRPDIYHEYVANAKTLATVPTPSTNAAPHPAAEQ
;
A
#
# COMPACT_ATOMS: atom_id res chain seq x y z
N MET A 1 1.58 40.26 21.15
CA MET A 1 0.89 39.21 21.94
C MET A 1 -0.40 38.82 21.23
N LEU A 2 -0.42 37.68 20.51
CA LEU A 2 -1.64 37.07 20.00
C LEU A 2 -1.61 35.59 20.43
N LYS A 3 -2.41 35.29 21.45
CA LYS A 3 -2.64 33.95 21.98
C LYS A 3 -3.42 33.15 20.93
N PHE A 4 -2.72 32.39 20.09
CA PHE A 4 -3.34 31.30 19.35
C PHE A 4 -3.52 30.11 20.29
N GLY A 5 -4.73 29.97 20.84
CA GLY A 5 -5.13 28.75 21.52
C GLY A 5 -5.03 27.57 20.56
N SER A 6 -4.06 26.68 20.78
CA SER A 6 -3.87 25.48 19.98
C SER A 6 -5.02 24.50 20.26
N ARG A 7 -6.14 24.63 19.54
CA ARG A 7 -6.97 23.46 19.27
C ARG A 7 -6.12 22.57 18.36
N ARG A 8 -5.45 21.57 18.95
CA ARG A 8 -4.74 20.52 18.21
C ARG A 8 -5.75 19.79 17.34
N CYS A 9 -5.97 20.25 16.12
CA CYS A 9 -6.68 19.48 15.11
C CYS A 9 -5.88 18.19 14.92
N ALA A 10 -6.47 17.05 15.31
CA ALA A 10 -5.85 15.75 15.11
C ALA A 10 -5.40 15.63 13.65
N SER A 11 -4.13 15.24 13.45
CA SER A 11 -3.57 15.09 12.11
C SER A 11 -4.40 14.10 11.29
N THR A 12 -4.34 14.19 9.96
CA THR A 12 -5.05 13.25 9.07
C THR A 12 -4.69 11.81 9.38
N PHE A 13 -3.44 11.56 9.79
CA PHE A 13 -2.95 10.29 10.32
C PHE A 13 -3.69 9.88 11.60
N GLN A 14 -3.69 10.70 12.65
CA GLN A 14 -4.35 10.38 13.93
C GLN A 14 -5.85 10.06 13.77
N LYS A 15 -6.53 10.76 12.85
CA LYS A 15 -7.94 10.47 12.55
C LYS A 15 -8.14 9.13 11.86
N ALA A 16 -7.22 8.73 10.97
CA ALA A 16 -7.27 7.44 10.30
C ALA A 16 -6.88 6.30 11.24
N ASP A 17 -5.83 6.52 12.05
CA ASP A 17 -5.33 5.59 13.05
C ASP A 17 -6.40 5.26 14.09
N ALA A 18 -7.03 6.28 14.69
CA ALA A 18 -8.09 6.07 15.67
C ALA A 18 -9.29 5.26 15.11
N LYS A 19 -9.65 5.47 13.83
CA LYS A 19 -10.71 4.69 13.17
C LYS A 19 -10.28 3.24 12.91
N LEU A 20 -9.03 3.02 12.52
CA LEU A 20 -8.46 1.68 12.33
C LEU A 20 -8.33 0.94 13.67
N GLU A 21 -7.96 1.64 14.74
CA GLU A 21 -7.87 1.09 16.08
C GLU A 21 -9.24 0.66 16.60
N GLN A 22 -10.28 1.50 16.42
CA GLN A 22 -11.66 1.14 16.76
C GLN A 22 -12.15 -0.08 15.98
N PHE A 23 -11.85 -0.12 14.68
CA PHE A 23 -12.18 -1.27 13.82
C PHE A 23 -11.45 -2.54 14.28
N TYR A 24 -10.17 -2.43 14.62
CA TYR A 24 -9.38 -3.53 15.15
C TYR A 24 -9.93 -4.03 16.48
N LYS A 25 -10.18 -3.13 17.45
CA LYS A 25 -10.75 -3.47 18.77
C LYS A 25 -12.06 -4.24 18.63
N TYR A 26 -12.93 -3.81 17.73
CA TYR A 26 -14.20 -4.50 17.43
C TYR A 26 -14.00 -5.94 16.99
N HIS A 27 -13.07 -6.14 16.05
CA HIS A 27 -12.84 -7.44 15.48
C HIS A 27 -11.96 -8.33 16.37
N ALA A 28 -11.08 -7.77 17.19
CA ALA A 28 -10.32 -8.49 18.21
C ALA A 28 -11.25 -9.04 19.30
N THR A 29 -12.29 -8.28 19.68
CA THR A 29 -13.31 -8.70 20.67
C THR A 29 -13.93 -10.06 20.31
N GLN A 30 -14.10 -10.92 21.31
CA GLN A 30 -14.74 -12.24 21.18
C GLN A 30 -16.16 -12.12 20.62
N ALA A 31 -16.54 -13.02 19.70
CA ALA A 31 -17.82 -12.92 18.99
C ALA A 31 -19.04 -12.91 19.91
N SER A 32 -19.00 -13.64 21.02
CA SER A 32 -20.04 -13.67 22.06
C SER A 32 -20.22 -12.32 22.75
N LEU A 33 -19.14 -11.56 22.95
CA LEU A 33 -19.14 -10.29 23.66
C LEU A 33 -19.53 -9.10 22.76
N ARG A 34 -19.37 -9.19 21.44
CA ARG A 34 -19.64 -8.06 20.52
C ARG A 34 -21.08 -7.52 20.60
N PRO A 35 -22.15 -8.35 20.62
CA PRO A 35 -23.51 -7.85 20.72
C PRO A 35 -23.78 -7.11 22.04
N TRP A 36 -23.09 -7.49 23.11
CA TRP A 36 -23.21 -6.83 24.41
C TRP A 36 -22.48 -5.49 24.39
N ILE A 37 -21.19 -5.51 24.02
CA ILE A 37 -20.30 -4.34 24.11
C ILE A 37 -20.66 -3.25 23.11
N TYR A 38 -21.04 -3.59 21.88
CA TYR A 38 -21.21 -2.62 20.79
C TYR A 38 -22.67 -2.24 20.52
N ARG A 39 -23.58 -2.53 21.46
CA ARG A 39 -24.99 -2.09 21.40
C ARG A 39 -25.32 -1.28 22.66
N PRO A 40 -25.68 0.01 22.52
CA PRO A 40 -25.90 0.88 23.68
C PRO A 40 -27.07 0.40 24.57
N ARG A 41 -28.05 -0.29 23.99
CA ARG A 41 -29.20 -0.86 24.72
C ARG A 41 -28.80 -1.90 25.77
N ASN A 42 -27.63 -2.51 25.66
CA ASN A 42 -27.18 -3.59 26.54
C ASN A 42 -26.32 -3.10 27.72
N GLY A 43 -26.28 -1.78 27.97
CA GLY A 43 -25.46 -1.18 29.03
C GLY A 43 -25.74 -1.73 30.43
N ASN A 44 -27.01 -1.86 30.82
CA ASN A 44 -27.38 -2.39 32.14
C ASN A 44 -26.98 -3.87 32.30
N MET A 45 -27.06 -4.63 31.20
CA MET A 45 -26.72 -6.05 31.17
C MET A 45 -25.21 -6.29 31.30
N LEU A 46 -24.39 -5.41 30.69
CA LEU A 46 -22.94 -5.41 30.87
C LEU A 46 -22.53 -5.11 32.31
N LEU A 47 -23.21 -4.18 32.98
CA LEU A 47 -22.98 -3.87 34.39
C LEU A 47 -23.31 -5.07 35.28
N THR A 48 -24.35 -5.85 34.96
CA THR A 48 -24.71 -7.06 35.73
C THR A 48 -23.82 -8.27 35.46
N MET A 49 -23.06 -8.28 34.36
CA MET A 49 -22.17 -9.39 34.00
C MET A 49 -20.76 -9.27 34.59
N ASP A 50 -20.46 -8.17 35.32
CA ASP A 50 -19.15 -7.87 35.95
C ASP A 50 -17.94 -8.07 35.02
N LEU A 51 -18.14 -7.85 33.72
CA LEU A 51 -17.07 -7.92 32.74
C LEU A 51 -16.16 -6.70 32.92
N LYS A 52 -14.86 -6.95 33.08
CA LYS A 52 -13.83 -5.92 33.18
C LYS A 52 -13.09 -5.73 31.86
N ASP A 53 -12.71 -4.50 31.55
CA ASP A 53 -11.85 -4.22 30.40
C ASP A 53 -10.41 -4.69 30.74
N PRO A 54 -9.81 -5.61 29.95
CA PRO A 54 -8.49 -6.17 30.24
C PRO A 54 -7.36 -5.13 30.30
N GLU A 55 -7.55 -3.93 29.72
CA GLU A 55 -6.54 -2.86 29.76
C GLU A 55 -6.68 -1.91 30.96
N SER A 56 -7.84 -1.85 31.64
CA SER A 56 -8.09 -0.80 32.66
C SER A 56 -8.69 -1.29 33.98
N ASP A 57 -8.98 -2.59 34.11
CA ASP A 57 -9.67 -3.21 35.25
C ASP A 57 -11.03 -2.56 35.62
N ALA A 58 -11.51 -1.62 34.80
CA ALA A 58 -12.77 -0.92 34.95
C ALA A 58 -13.92 -1.71 34.33
N PRO A 59 -15.16 -1.54 34.84
CA PRO A 59 -16.33 -2.18 34.28
C PRO A 59 -16.54 -1.78 32.82
N LEU A 60 -16.81 -2.78 31.97
CA LEU A 60 -16.85 -2.62 30.52
C LEU A 60 -18.05 -1.76 30.11
N LYS A 61 -17.77 -0.53 29.68
CA LYS A 61 -18.81 0.41 29.25
C LYS A 61 -19.33 0.05 27.86
N PRO A 62 -20.65 0.20 27.59
CA PRO A 62 -21.18 0.04 26.25
C PRO A 62 -20.52 1.05 25.30
N ARG A 63 -19.98 0.53 24.19
CA ARG A 63 -19.33 1.31 23.14
C ARG A 63 -20.34 1.65 22.04
N ALA A 64 -20.09 2.75 21.34
CA ALA A 64 -20.89 3.12 20.18
C ALA A 64 -20.83 2.02 19.10
N PRO A 65 -21.93 1.81 18.34
CA PRO A 65 -21.94 0.84 17.26
C PRO A 65 -20.86 1.20 16.22
N VAL A 66 -20.07 0.20 15.84
CA VAL A 66 -18.96 0.38 14.91
C VAL A 66 -19.52 0.46 13.50
N LYS A 67 -19.29 1.60 12.84
CA LYS A 67 -19.65 1.79 11.43
C LYS A 67 -18.68 1.00 10.55
N PRO A 68 -19.14 0.46 9.40
CA PRO A 68 -18.26 -0.17 8.44
C PRO A 68 -17.16 0.82 8.02
N LEU A 69 -15.91 0.38 8.11
CA LEU A 69 -14.76 1.21 7.77
C LEU A 69 -14.73 1.41 6.25
N SER A 70 -14.53 2.66 5.80
CA SER A 70 -14.32 2.93 4.38
C SER A 70 -12.89 2.55 4.00
N ARG A 71 -12.71 1.82 2.88
CA ARG A 71 -11.39 1.47 2.30
C ARG A 71 -10.46 2.69 2.16
N LYS A 72 -11.02 3.87 1.88
CA LYS A 72 -10.27 5.13 1.82
C LYS A 72 -9.49 5.42 3.10
N THR A 73 -9.98 4.98 4.27
CA THR A 73 -9.31 5.18 5.56
C THR A 73 -7.96 4.50 5.61
N LEU A 74 -7.84 3.29 5.05
CA LEU A 74 -6.57 2.57 4.99
C LEU A 74 -5.60 3.26 4.03
N ASN A 75 -6.08 3.71 2.85
CA ASN A 75 -5.27 4.53 1.95
C ASN A 75 -4.80 5.84 2.59
N THR A 76 -5.68 6.53 3.33
CA THR A 76 -5.31 7.74 4.07
C THR A 76 -4.24 7.43 5.11
N TYR A 77 -4.36 6.33 5.86
CA TYR A 77 -3.34 5.92 6.81
C TYR A 77 -1.99 5.68 6.12
N ILE A 78 -1.98 4.89 5.04
CA ILE A 78 -0.78 4.56 4.27
C ILE A 78 -0.03 5.82 3.82
N TRP A 79 -0.76 6.75 3.21
CA TRP A 79 -0.16 7.99 2.69
C TRP A 79 0.09 9.06 3.74
N SER A 80 -0.49 8.98 4.93
CA SER A 80 -0.26 9.94 6.02
C SER A 80 0.78 9.48 7.04
N ALA A 81 1.16 8.19 7.04
CA ALA A 81 2.23 7.66 7.87
C ALA A 81 3.54 8.41 7.64
N GLN A 82 4.19 8.81 8.74
CA GLN A 82 5.45 9.56 8.73
C GLN A 82 6.65 8.63 8.86
N GLU A 83 6.44 7.46 9.47
CA GLU A 83 7.49 6.48 9.73
C GLU A 83 7.13 5.09 9.18
N ALA A 84 8.16 4.30 8.86
CA ALA A 84 7.98 2.92 8.41
C ALA A 84 7.41 2.01 9.50
N SER A 85 7.78 2.25 10.76
CA SER A 85 7.26 1.58 11.96
C SER A 85 5.73 1.60 11.99
N GLN A 86 5.11 2.76 11.76
CA GLN A 86 3.65 2.94 11.79
C GLN A 86 2.92 2.00 10.82
N LEU A 87 3.40 1.87 9.58
CA LEU A 87 2.80 0.94 8.61
C LEU A 87 3.09 -0.51 8.95
N LEU A 88 4.30 -0.83 9.42
CA LEU A 88 4.66 -2.19 9.82
C LEU A 88 3.83 -2.64 11.02
N ASP A 89 3.63 -1.79 12.02
CA ASP A 89 2.80 -2.05 13.20
C ASP A 89 1.34 -2.28 12.81
N LEU A 90 0.81 -1.48 11.88
CA LEU A 90 -0.53 -1.70 11.33
C LEU A 90 -0.62 -3.08 10.68
N LEU A 91 0.35 -3.46 9.85
CA LEU A 91 0.34 -4.76 9.18
C LEU A 91 0.57 -5.92 10.15
N HIS A 92 1.38 -5.75 11.20
CA HIS A 92 1.55 -6.71 12.28
C HIS A 92 0.23 -6.93 13.04
N LYS A 93 -0.47 -5.85 13.41
CA LYS A 93 -1.80 -5.92 14.02
C LYS A 93 -2.81 -6.58 13.07
N TRP A 94 -2.77 -6.25 11.79
CA TRP A 94 -3.68 -6.85 10.82
C TRP A 94 -3.47 -8.36 10.71
N THR A 95 -2.20 -8.78 10.63
CA THR A 95 -1.83 -10.17 10.42
C THR A 95 -1.90 -11.00 11.70
N SER A 96 -1.93 -10.40 12.90
CA SER A 96 -2.17 -11.12 14.16
C SER A 96 -3.62 -11.59 14.32
N LEU A 97 -4.56 -11.05 13.55
CA LEU A 97 -5.94 -11.50 13.54
C LEU A 97 -6.04 -12.91 12.93
N THR A 98 -6.94 -13.72 13.47
CA THR A 98 -7.22 -15.06 12.95
C THR A 98 -7.70 -15.00 11.49
N THR A 99 -7.13 -15.83 10.62
CA THR A 99 -7.48 -16.02 9.20
C THR A 99 -8.97 -16.35 8.98
N ARG A 100 -9.60 -17.01 9.96
CA ARG A 100 -11.05 -17.29 9.98
C ARG A 100 -11.96 -16.06 9.86
N LYS A 101 -11.47 -14.85 10.18
CA LYS A 101 -12.24 -13.60 10.06
C LYS A 101 -12.14 -13.04 8.64
N VAL A 102 -12.60 -13.82 7.67
CA VAL A 102 -12.43 -13.60 6.21
C VAL A 102 -12.79 -12.18 5.76
N GLY A 103 -13.88 -11.61 6.29
CA GLY A 103 -14.32 -10.25 5.93
C GLY A 103 -13.32 -9.14 6.27
N ILE A 104 -12.50 -9.34 7.30
CA ILE A 104 -11.40 -8.41 7.62
C ILE A 104 -10.30 -8.57 6.60
N TRP A 105 -9.89 -9.80 6.32
CA TRP A 105 -8.83 -10.06 5.35
C TRP A 105 -9.18 -9.50 3.96
N HIS A 106 -10.44 -9.61 3.53
CA HIS A 106 -10.96 -9.06 2.26
C HIS A 106 -11.13 -7.53 2.25
N TYR A 107 -11.11 -6.86 3.41
CA TYR A 107 -11.06 -5.41 3.45
C TYR A 107 -9.72 -4.89 2.90
N PHE A 108 -8.65 -5.67 3.10
CA PHE A 108 -7.35 -5.43 2.50
C PHE A 108 -7.36 -5.90 1.04
N THR A 109 -6.93 -5.04 0.11
CA THR A 109 -7.08 -5.26 -1.34
C THR A 109 -5.75 -5.08 -2.05
N ALA A 110 -5.66 -5.53 -3.30
CA ALA A 110 -4.49 -5.35 -4.16
C ALA A 110 -4.05 -3.87 -4.27
N SER A 111 -5.01 -2.94 -4.35
CA SER A 111 -4.73 -1.50 -4.33
C SER A 111 -4.07 -1.04 -3.02
N HIS A 112 -4.46 -1.55 -1.85
CA HIS A 112 -3.80 -1.22 -0.59
C HIS A 112 -2.35 -1.72 -0.57
N LEU A 113 -2.12 -2.95 -1.07
CA LEU A 113 -0.79 -3.53 -1.20
C LEU A 113 0.11 -2.66 -2.11
N GLN A 114 -0.41 -2.26 -3.26
CA GLN A 114 0.27 -1.33 -4.17
C GLN A 114 0.57 0.02 -3.49
N ASN A 115 -0.40 0.62 -2.79
CA ASN A 115 -0.17 1.87 -2.05
C ASN A 115 0.97 1.74 -1.03
N ILE A 116 1.07 0.61 -0.33
CA ILE A 116 2.15 0.34 0.64
C ILE A 116 3.50 0.24 -0.07
N LEU A 117 3.58 -0.47 -1.19
CA LEU A 117 4.82 -0.60 -1.97
C LEU A 117 5.32 0.78 -2.44
N PHE A 118 4.43 1.59 -3.01
CA PHE A 118 4.77 2.94 -3.46
C PHE A 118 5.14 3.87 -2.28
N ALA A 119 4.37 3.89 -1.19
CA ALA A 119 4.70 4.68 -0.01
C ALA A 119 6.04 4.24 0.62
N SER A 120 6.30 2.93 0.68
CA SER A 120 7.54 2.39 1.22
C SER A 120 8.79 2.78 0.41
N THR A 121 8.63 3.04 -0.89
CA THR A 121 9.71 3.38 -1.80
C THR A 121 9.90 4.89 -1.89
N PHE A 122 8.83 5.61 -2.20
CA PHE A 122 8.89 7.04 -2.55
C PHE A 122 8.67 7.98 -1.36
N LYS A 123 8.21 7.47 -0.20
CA LYS A 123 8.00 8.31 1.00
C LYS A 123 8.87 7.87 2.18
N LEU A 124 8.99 6.57 2.41
CA LEU A 124 9.63 6.03 3.62
C LEU A 124 11.02 5.45 3.38
N GLY A 125 11.40 5.14 2.13
CA GLY A 125 12.73 4.64 1.77
C GLY A 125 13.09 3.23 2.29
N LYS A 126 12.12 2.44 2.76
CA LYS A 126 12.33 1.13 3.43
C LYS A 126 11.74 -0.07 2.65
N LEU A 127 11.68 0.00 1.32
CA LEU A 127 11.11 -1.05 0.45
C LEU A 127 11.56 -2.49 0.80
N SER A 128 12.85 -2.72 1.04
CA SER A 128 13.37 -4.07 1.39
C SER A 128 12.70 -4.66 2.64
N SER A 129 12.45 -3.83 3.66
CA SER A 129 11.82 -4.28 4.90
C SER A 129 10.37 -4.70 4.63
N PHE A 130 9.62 -3.85 3.93
CA PHE A 130 8.24 -4.15 3.57
C PHE A 130 8.12 -5.40 2.70
N LEU A 131 8.98 -5.58 1.70
CA LEU A 131 8.97 -6.80 0.88
C LEU A 131 9.20 -8.07 1.71
N LYS A 132 10.19 -8.05 2.62
CA LYS A 132 10.45 -9.18 3.53
C LYS A 132 9.21 -9.54 4.35
N HIS A 133 8.54 -8.54 4.94
CA HIS A 133 7.34 -8.75 5.74
C HIS A 133 6.15 -9.22 4.91
N LEU A 134 5.95 -8.65 3.72
CA LEU A 134 4.87 -9.07 2.81
C LEU A 134 5.04 -10.53 2.37
N TYR A 135 6.27 -10.97 2.08
CA TYR A 135 6.55 -12.38 1.77
C TYR A 135 6.28 -13.30 2.96
N LEU A 136 6.66 -12.89 4.18
CA LEU A 136 6.38 -13.65 5.40
C LEU A 136 4.87 -13.80 5.66
N TRP A 137 4.07 -12.79 5.35
CA TRP A 137 2.64 -12.79 5.63
C TRP A 137 1.76 -13.38 4.52
N ARG A 138 2.29 -13.57 3.31
CA ARG A 138 1.55 -14.15 2.18
C ARG A 138 0.78 -15.44 2.54
N PRO A 139 1.36 -16.44 3.25
CA PRO A 139 0.62 -17.65 3.60
C PRO A 139 -0.68 -17.37 4.36
N ARG A 140 -0.71 -16.35 5.24
CA ARG A 140 -1.92 -15.97 5.99
C ARG A 140 -3.00 -15.38 5.09
N PHE A 141 -2.61 -14.62 4.06
CA PHE A 141 -3.57 -14.12 3.07
C PHE A 141 -4.16 -15.25 2.23
N VAL A 142 -3.35 -16.26 1.89
CA VAL A 142 -3.82 -17.45 1.17
C VAL A 142 -4.78 -18.26 2.04
N GLU A 143 -4.43 -18.49 3.31
CA GLU A 143 -5.27 -19.19 4.28
C GLU A 143 -6.62 -18.47 4.52
N ALA A 144 -6.62 -17.13 4.48
CA ALA A 144 -7.84 -16.33 4.60
C ALA A 144 -8.64 -16.18 3.29
N HIS A 145 -8.32 -16.98 2.26
CA HIS A 145 -8.91 -16.91 0.91
C HIS A 145 -8.77 -15.55 0.20
N ASN A 146 -7.80 -14.73 0.62
CA ASN A 146 -7.49 -13.45 0.00
C ASN A 146 -6.12 -13.47 -0.70
N GLY A 147 -5.74 -14.62 -1.27
CA GLY A 147 -4.47 -14.78 -1.98
C GLY A 147 -4.37 -13.97 -3.28
N ALA A 148 -5.51 -13.64 -3.89
CA ALA A 148 -5.59 -12.92 -5.16
C ALA A 148 -5.09 -11.46 -5.09
N ILE A 149 -4.84 -10.91 -3.90
CA ILE A 149 -4.23 -9.57 -3.77
C ILE A 149 -2.77 -9.53 -4.26
N PHE A 150 -2.11 -10.69 -4.33
CA PHE A 150 -0.78 -10.86 -4.89
C PHE A 150 -0.91 -11.18 -6.38
N ASP A 151 -1.32 -10.17 -7.14
CA ASP A 151 -1.53 -10.24 -8.59
C ASP A 151 -0.33 -9.68 -9.37
N VAL A 152 -0.34 -9.89 -10.68
CA VAL A 152 0.70 -9.32 -11.54
C VAL A 152 0.58 -7.79 -11.63
N GLU A 153 -0.64 -7.28 -11.76
CA GLU A 153 -0.90 -5.86 -12.05
C GLU A 153 -0.59 -4.92 -10.88
N HIS A 154 -1.02 -5.25 -9.66
CA HIS A 154 -0.82 -4.39 -8.50
C HIS A 154 0.41 -4.79 -7.70
N PHE A 155 0.69 -6.08 -7.51
CA PHE A 155 1.86 -6.49 -6.75
C PHE A 155 3.13 -6.51 -7.60
N PHE A 156 3.22 -7.40 -8.60
CA PHE A 156 4.48 -7.61 -9.33
C PHE A 156 4.96 -6.37 -10.09
N ASN A 157 4.09 -5.73 -10.88
CA ASN A 157 4.44 -4.52 -11.63
C ASN A 157 4.89 -3.36 -10.72
N SER A 158 4.27 -3.24 -9.54
CA SER A 158 4.67 -2.24 -8.54
C SER A 158 6.03 -2.55 -7.93
N VAL A 159 6.31 -3.83 -7.63
CA VAL A 159 7.64 -4.25 -7.14
C VAL A 159 8.71 -3.93 -8.17
N VAL A 160 8.50 -4.30 -9.43
CA VAL A 160 9.47 -4.03 -10.52
C VAL A 160 9.68 -2.52 -10.69
N THR A 161 8.60 -1.73 -10.71
CA THR A 161 8.68 -0.27 -10.82
C THR A 161 9.43 0.35 -9.63
N CYS A 162 9.12 -0.07 -8.41
CA CYS A 162 9.82 0.42 -7.22
C CYS A 162 11.31 0.02 -7.21
N GLN A 163 11.64 -1.16 -7.73
CA GLN A 163 13.03 -1.62 -7.88
C GLN A 163 13.80 -0.80 -8.92
N LEU A 164 13.22 -0.50 -10.09
CA LEU A 164 13.82 0.35 -11.12
C LEU A 164 14.26 1.71 -10.55
N HIS A 165 13.35 2.38 -9.86
CA HIS A 165 13.61 3.69 -9.23
C HIS A 165 14.65 3.61 -8.12
N ARG A 166 14.62 2.54 -7.32
CA ARG A 166 15.60 2.33 -6.25
C ARG A 166 17.00 2.05 -6.80
N ASN A 167 17.10 1.24 -7.85
CA ASN A 167 18.36 0.91 -8.49
C ASN A 167 18.99 2.16 -9.13
N SER A 168 18.17 2.97 -9.81
CA SER A 168 18.56 4.27 -10.37
C SER A 168 19.05 5.22 -9.28
N SER A 169 18.30 5.35 -8.17
CA SER A 169 18.64 6.30 -7.10
C SER A 169 19.88 5.89 -6.28
N ARG A 170 20.21 4.60 -6.24
CA ARG A 170 21.33 4.06 -5.44
C ARG A 170 22.50 3.54 -6.29
N ASN A 171 22.43 3.68 -7.61
CA ASN A 171 23.41 3.14 -8.57
C ASN A 171 23.77 1.68 -8.28
N LEU A 172 22.77 0.85 -7.97
CA LEU A 172 22.98 -0.58 -7.73
C LEU A 172 23.06 -1.30 -9.07
N CYS A 173 24.20 -1.92 -9.36
CA CYS A 173 24.43 -2.73 -10.55
C CYS A 173 24.87 -4.13 -10.11
N ASP A 174 23.89 -5.01 -9.88
CA ASP A 174 24.15 -6.42 -9.60
C ASP A 174 23.08 -7.27 -10.29
N ALA A 175 23.47 -7.80 -11.44
CA ALA A 175 22.62 -8.58 -12.33
C ALA A 175 22.05 -9.84 -11.64
N GLU A 176 22.88 -10.57 -10.89
CA GLU A 176 22.50 -11.83 -10.27
C GLU A 176 21.52 -11.59 -9.11
N THR A 177 21.83 -10.62 -8.26
CA THR A 177 20.94 -10.25 -7.15
C THR A 177 19.60 -9.70 -7.67
N ALA A 178 19.61 -8.93 -8.76
CA ALA A 178 18.38 -8.41 -9.37
C ALA A 178 17.52 -9.54 -9.94
N GLN A 179 18.13 -10.50 -10.65
CA GLN A 179 17.46 -11.68 -11.20
C GLN A 179 16.84 -12.53 -10.09
N ASN A 180 17.59 -12.83 -9.03
CA ASN A 180 17.10 -13.61 -7.89
C ASN A 180 15.93 -12.92 -7.17
N LYS A 181 15.99 -11.59 -7.00
CA LYS A 181 14.88 -10.81 -6.44
C LYS A 181 13.64 -10.83 -7.31
N LEU A 182 13.81 -10.81 -8.63
CA LEU A 182 12.70 -10.85 -9.59
C LEU A 182 12.04 -12.24 -9.59
N LEU A 183 12.82 -13.32 -9.63
CA LEU A 183 12.30 -14.69 -9.51
C LEU A 183 11.61 -14.92 -8.18
N THR A 184 12.19 -14.40 -7.08
CA THR A 184 11.55 -14.44 -5.76
C THR A 184 10.23 -13.70 -5.79
N ALA A 185 10.17 -12.47 -6.31
CA ALA A 185 8.92 -11.72 -6.42
C ALA A 185 7.86 -12.46 -7.26
N TRP A 186 8.26 -13.08 -8.37
CA TRP A 186 7.38 -13.87 -9.23
C TRP A 186 6.81 -15.11 -8.54
N SER A 187 7.61 -15.81 -7.73
CA SER A 187 7.17 -16.98 -6.95
C SER A 187 6.06 -16.67 -5.93
N GLN A 188 5.93 -15.40 -5.54
CA GLN A 188 4.95 -14.94 -4.56
C GLN A 188 3.64 -14.50 -5.19
N VAL A 189 3.58 -14.39 -6.52
CA VAL A 189 2.35 -14.05 -7.27
C VAL A 189 1.42 -15.26 -7.30
N ASN A 190 0.18 -15.06 -6.88
CA ASN A 190 -0.87 -16.09 -6.92
C ASN A 190 -1.70 -15.98 -8.19
N ASP A 191 -2.10 -14.77 -8.58
CA ASP A 191 -2.86 -14.54 -9.82
C ASP A 191 -1.92 -14.02 -10.91
N LYS A 192 -1.62 -14.87 -11.90
CA LYS A 192 -0.66 -14.62 -12.97
C LYS A 192 -1.27 -13.99 -14.23
N LYS A 193 -2.50 -13.49 -14.15
CA LYS A 193 -3.17 -12.80 -15.27
C LYS A 193 -2.50 -11.45 -15.54
N ASN A 194 -2.01 -11.29 -16.76
CA ASN A 194 -1.44 -10.05 -17.27
C ASN A 194 -2.52 -9.34 -18.11
N GLU A 195 -3.25 -8.41 -17.50
CA GLU A 195 -4.37 -7.72 -18.15
C GLU A 195 -3.90 -6.52 -18.98
N SER A 196 -2.85 -5.84 -18.52
CA SER A 196 -2.36 -4.61 -19.16
C SER A 196 -1.24 -4.86 -20.16
N GLY A 197 -0.53 -5.99 -20.09
CA GLY A 197 0.66 -6.22 -20.90
C GLY A 197 1.90 -5.45 -20.41
N LEU A 198 1.81 -4.64 -19.35
CA LEU A 198 2.93 -3.82 -18.84
C LEU A 198 4.08 -4.68 -18.28
N THR A 199 3.77 -5.87 -17.80
CA THR A 199 4.72 -6.72 -17.07
C THR A 199 5.95 -7.11 -17.89
N SER A 200 5.75 -7.56 -19.13
CA SER A 200 6.83 -7.95 -20.03
C SER A 200 7.76 -6.77 -20.33
N HIS A 201 7.19 -5.59 -20.57
CA HIS A 201 7.97 -4.38 -20.83
C HIS A 201 8.70 -3.85 -19.60
N LEU A 202 8.10 -3.94 -18.41
CA LEU A 202 8.75 -3.56 -17.15
C LEU A 202 9.91 -4.50 -16.80
N VAL A 203 9.75 -5.81 -17.03
CA VAL A 203 10.84 -6.79 -16.85
C VAL A 203 11.97 -6.51 -17.84
N ALA A 204 11.66 -6.23 -19.10
CA ALA A 204 12.66 -5.86 -20.10
C ALA A 204 13.41 -4.55 -19.72
N ALA A 205 12.71 -3.56 -19.15
CA ALA A 205 13.35 -2.35 -18.65
C ALA A 205 14.31 -2.65 -17.48
N LEU A 206 13.93 -3.55 -16.57
CA LEU A 206 14.78 -3.94 -15.45
C LEU A 206 16.00 -4.75 -15.91
N ALA A 207 15.82 -5.65 -16.88
CA ALA A 207 16.89 -6.39 -17.54
C ALA A 207 17.92 -5.46 -18.18
N LYS A 208 17.45 -4.45 -18.93
CA LYS A 208 18.30 -3.42 -19.55
C LYS A 208 19.07 -2.60 -18.52
N GLN A 209 18.43 -2.20 -17.42
CA GLN A 209 19.09 -1.39 -16.37
C GLN A 209 20.21 -2.17 -15.64
N GLN A 210 20.04 -3.48 -15.44
CA GLN A 210 20.98 -4.31 -14.66
C GLN A 210 21.94 -5.12 -15.54
N GLY A 211 21.74 -5.14 -16.86
CA GLY A 211 22.62 -5.83 -17.81
C GLY A 211 22.44 -7.35 -17.86
N PHE A 212 21.25 -7.89 -17.57
CA PHE A 212 20.96 -9.33 -17.70
C PHE A 212 20.02 -9.64 -18.87
N SER A 213 19.98 -10.91 -19.30
CA SER A 213 19.12 -11.34 -20.42
C SER A 213 17.63 -11.24 -20.05
N ALA A 214 16.84 -10.62 -20.93
CA ALA A 214 15.40 -10.49 -20.75
C ALA A 214 14.65 -11.84 -20.82
N ASP A 215 15.31 -12.91 -21.27
CA ASP A 215 14.77 -14.27 -21.39
C ASP A 215 14.79 -15.00 -20.04
N LEU A 216 14.06 -14.45 -19.06
CA LEU A 216 13.84 -15.12 -17.79
C LEU A 216 12.60 -16.02 -17.88
N PRO A 217 12.68 -17.30 -17.48
CA PRO A 217 11.54 -18.21 -17.50
C PRO A 217 10.54 -17.85 -16.41
N LEU A 218 9.66 -16.88 -16.69
CA LEU A 218 8.51 -16.54 -15.85
C LEU A 218 7.37 -17.53 -16.14
N ALA A 219 7.42 -18.70 -15.49
CA ALA A 219 6.44 -19.75 -15.69
C ALA A 219 5.00 -19.24 -15.42
N GLY A 220 4.12 -19.38 -16.42
CA GLY A 220 2.71 -19.00 -16.36
C GLY A 220 2.40 -17.55 -16.72
N LEU A 221 3.37 -16.77 -17.23
CA LEU A 221 3.10 -15.43 -17.77
C LEU A 221 2.45 -15.56 -19.16
N THR A 222 1.21 -15.11 -19.29
CA THR A 222 0.60 -14.91 -20.60
C THR A 222 1.17 -13.64 -21.23
N GLN A 223 1.80 -13.76 -22.40
CA GLN A 223 2.17 -12.59 -23.20
C GLN A 223 0.86 -11.93 -23.69
N ALA A 224 0.58 -10.74 -23.18
CA ALA A 224 -0.57 -9.94 -23.56
C ALA A 224 -0.09 -8.67 -24.28
N PRO A 225 -0.82 -8.20 -25.31
CA PRO A 225 -0.53 -6.92 -25.93
C PRO A 225 -0.69 -5.78 -24.90
N LEU A 226 0.09 -4.72 -25.04
CA LEU A 226 0.02 -3.57 -24.15
C LEU A 226 -1.30 -2.81 -24.36
N VAL A 227 -2.22 -2.94 -23.40
CA VAL A 227 -3.52 -2.25 -23.40
C VAL A 227 -3.54 -1.24 -22.25
N LEU A 228 -3.50 0.05 -22.60
CA LEU A 228 -3.60 1.14 -21.65
C LEU A 228 -4.92 1.89 -21.85
N PRO A 229 -5.59 2.33 -20.76
CA PRO A 229 -6.87 3.00 -20.86
C PRO A 229 -6.70 4.40 -21.45
N THR A 230 -7.38 4.68 -22.56
CA THR A 230 -7.49 6.02 -23.14
C THR A 230 -8.72 6.73 -22.57
N ALA A 231 -8.65 8.06 -22.44
CA ALA A 231 -9.77 8.88 -22.01
C ALA A 231 -9.97 10.05 -22.98
N ASP A 232 -11.22 10.23 -23.41
CA ASP A 232 -11.60 11.34 -24.28
C ASP A 232 -11.67 12.63 -23.47
N PHE A 233 -10.61 13.44 -23.56
CA PHE A 233 -10.42 14.68 -22.81
C PHE A 233 -11.43 15.78 -23.17
N GLU A 234 -12.08 15.68 -24.33
CA GLU A 234 -13.02 16.66 -24.85
C GLU A 234 -14.46 16.47 -24.34
N HIS A 235 -14.87 15.23 -24.10
CA HIS A 235 -16.28 14.90 -23.79
C HIS A 235 -16.53 14.54 -22.32
N LEU A 236 -15.49 14.38 -21.50
CA LEU A 236 -15.61 14.00 -20.09
C LEU A 236 -15.70 15.21 -19.16
N SER A 237 -16.63 15.16 -18.20
CA SER A 237 -16.78 16.17 -17.16
C SER A 237 -15.56 16.18 -16.22
N ASN A 238 -15.27 17.34 -15.62
CA ASN A 238 -14.14 17.51 -14.69
C ASN A 238 -14.13 16.49 -13.54
N GLY A 239 -15.32 16.07 -13.07
CA GLY A 239 -15.44 15.02 -12.04
C GLY A 239 -15.02 13.63 -12.53
N LYS A 240 -15.38 13.25 -13.76
CA LYS A 240 -14.98 11.98 -14.38
C LYS A 240 -13.49 11.98 -14.71
N LEU A 241 -12.94 13.11 -15.17
CA LEU A 241 -11.51 13.28 -15.38
C LEU A 241 -10.71 13.13 -14.07
N ALA A 242 -11.19 13.72 -12.98
CA ALA A 242 -10.55 13.57 -11.67
C ALA A 242 -10.62 12.13 -11.13
N ALA A 243 -11.71 11.40 -11.40
CA ALA A 243 -11.83 9.98 -11.05
C ALA A 243 -10.84 9.14 -11.86
N PHE A 244 -10.77 9.37 -13.18
CA PHE A 244 -9.81 8.70 -14.08
C PHE A 244 -8.36 8.88 -13.62
N LEU A 245 -7.96 10.11 -13.25
CA LEU A 245 -6.64 10.37 -12.68
C LEU A 245 -6.40 9.56 -11.39
N SER A 246 -7.41 9.47 -10.51
CA SER A 246 -7.26 8.76 -9.25
C SER A 246 -7.14 7.24 -9.43
N GLU A 247 -7.85 6.68 -10.41
CA GLU A 247 -7.85 5.25 -10.71
C GLU A 247 -6.57 4.83 -11.45
N ASN A 248 -6.10 5.63 -12.41
CA ASN A 248 -4.98 5.29 -13.26
C ASN A 248 -3.63 5.87 -12.79
N LYS A 249 -3.58 6.47 -11.59
CA LYS A 249 -2.35 7.02 -11.00
C LYS A 249 -1.15 6.06 -11.06
N PHE A 250 -1.35 4.79 -10.68
CA PHE A 250 -0.25 3.81 -10.63
C PHE A 250 0.15 3.32 -12.02
N LYS A 251 -0.81 3.14 -12.91
CA LYS A 251 -0.55 2.81 -14.32
C LYS A 251 0.25 3.91 -15.02
N TYR A 252 -0.05 5.18 -14.72
CA TYR A 252 0.73 6.33 -15.19
C TYR A 252 2.17 6.29 -14.71
N ILE A 253 2.39 6.01 -13.42
CA ILE A 253 3.76 5.93 -12.89
C ILE A 253 4.53 4.75 -13.52
N MET A 254 3.89 3.59 -13.68
CA MET A 254 4.49 2.43 -14.33
C MET A 254 4.85 2.71 -15.79
N ALA A 255 3.90 3.25 -16.58
CA ALA A 255 4.12 3.60 -17.99
C ALA A 255 5.24 4.64 -18.14
N ARG A 256 5.29 5.63 -17.27
CA ARG A 256 6.37 6.63 -17.31
C ARG A 256 7.72 6.07 -16.90
N SER A 257 7.76 5.16 -15.92
CA SER A 257 8.99 4.47 -15.52
C SER A 257 9.53 3.59 -16.67
N LEU A 258 8.62 2.98 -17.44
CA LEU A 258 8.97 2.23 -18.65
C LEU A 258 9.59 3.12 -19.72
N LEU A 259 9.07 4.34 -19.93
CA LEU A 259 9.66 5.30 -20.87
C LEU A 259 11.04 5.81 -20.42
N GLU A 260 11.27 5.92 -19.10
CA GLU A 260 12.55 6.41 -18.56
C GLU A 260 13.65 5.33 -18.59
N TYR A 261 13.33 4.08 -18.22
CA TYR A 261 14.32 3.01 -18.05
C TYR A 261 14.28 1.92 -19.13
N GLY A 262 13.22 1.86 -19.93
CA GLY A 262 12.95 0.79 -20.88
C GLY A 262 13.18 1.18 -22.34
N ASN A 263 12.33 0.61 -23.19
CA ASN A 263 12.26 0.94 -24.61
C ASN A 263 11.04 1.84 -24.85
N SER A 264 11.18 2.77 -25.79
CA SER A 264 10.08 3.66 -26.16
C SER A 264 8.97 2.86 -26.82
N VAL A 265 7.81 2.77 -26.16
CA VAL A 265 6.62 2.10 -26.69
C VAL A 265 5.58 3.18 -27.03
N PRO A 266 5.11 3.29 -28.28
CA PRO A 266 4.20 4.35 -28.73
C PRO A 266 2.91 4.45 -27.89
N THR A 267 2.29 3.33 -27.55
CA THR A 267 1.05 3.32 -26.74
C THR A 267 1.27 3.82 -25.31
N ALA A 268 2.47 3.63 -24.74
CA ALA A 268 2.81 4.19 -23.44
C ALA A 268 3.05 5.70 -23.51
N LEU A 269 3.62 6.20 -24.61
CA LEU A 269 3.78 7.64 -24.86
C LEU A 269 2.43 8.35 -24.95
N GLU A 270 1.53 7.85 -25.81
CA GLU A 270 0.19 8.40 -25.99
C GLU A 270 -0.59 8.46 -24.67
N PHE A 271 -0.53 7.39 -23.87
CA PHE A 271 -1.17 7.36 -22.56
C PHE A 271 -0.59 8.39 -21.59
N VAL A 272 0.73 8.54 -21.55
CA VAL A 272 1.41 9.51 -20.67
C VAL A 272 1.11 10.95 -21.09
N GLU A 273 1.06 11.24 -22.39
CA GLU A 273 0.69 12.56 -22.92
C GLU A 273 -0.76 12.90 -22.60
N ASN A 274 -1.68 11.96 -22.85
CA ASN A 274 -3.09 12.11 -22.49
C ASN A 274 -3.27 12.37 -20.98
N TYR A 275 -2.55 11.63 -20.14
CA TYR A 275 -2.62 11.81 -18.69
C TYR A 275 -2.08 13.18 -18.25
N LYS A 276 -0.99 13.66 -18.86
CA LYS A 276 -0.42 14.99 -18.60
C LYS A 276 -1.37 16.11 -19.04
N ALA A 277 -1.99 15.99 -20.22
CA ALA A 277 -2.98 16.96 -20.69
C ALA A 277 -4.16 17.09 -19.71
N ILE A 278 -4.62 15.98 -19.13
CA ILE A 278 -5.67 15.99 -18.11
C ILE A 278 -5.19 16.66 -16.81
N LEU A 279 -3.93 16.43 -16.40
CA LEU A 279 -3.34 17.10 -15.22
C LEU A 279 -3.26 18.62 -15.40
N GLU A 280 -2.86 19.09 -16.58
CA GLU A 280 -2.79 20.51 -16.92
C GLU A 280 -4.17 21.16 -16.89
N LYS A 281 -5.18 20.52 -17.51
CA LYS A 281 -6.58 20.98 -17.48
C LYS A 281 -7.11 21.13 -16.06
N LEU A 282 -6.73 20.23 -15.15
CA LEU A 282 -7.15 20.23 -13.75
C LEU A 282 -6.21 21.01 -12.81
N LYS A 283 -5.14 21.62 -13.34
CA LYS A 283 -4.10 22.36 -12.58
C LYS A 283 -3.54 21.55 -11.39
N ARG A 284 -3.29 20.25 -11.59
CA ARG A 284 -2.72 19.37 -10.56
C ARG A 284 -1.22 19.15 -10.80
N PRO A 285 -0.42 19.06 -9.73
CA PRO A 285 1.01 18.76 -9.87
C PRO A 285 1.22 17.33 -10.38
N ASP A 286 2.33 17.15 -11.09
CA ASP A 286 2.73 15.86 -11.62
C ASP A 286 3.33 14.97 -10.53
N ILE A 287 2.55 13.96 -10.13
CA ILE A 287 2.88 13.02 -9.06
C ILE A 287 4.21 12.30 -9.33
N TYR A 288 4.54 12.05 -10.59
CA TYR A 288 5.77 11.31 -10.94
C TYR A 288 7.03 12.09 -10.55
N HIS A 289 7.05 13.39 -10.85
CA HIS A 289 8.21 14.24 -10.53
C HIS A 289 8.42 14.34 -9.02
N GLU A 290 7.34 14.45 -8.24
CA GLU A 290 7.39 14.43 -6.78
C GLU A 290 7.99 13.11 -6.27
N TYR A 291 7.57 11.97 -6.84
CA TYR A 291 8.05 10.66 -6.44
C TYR A 291 9.54 10.45 -6.76
N VAL A 292 9.98 10.83 -7.95
CA VAL A 292 11.40 10.76 -8.32
C VAL A 292 12.25 11.68 -7.44
N ALA A 293 11.80 12.90 -7.17
CA ALA A 293 12.49 13.82 -6.29
C ALA A 293 12.63 13.23 -4.87
N ASN A 294 11.54 12.68 -4.32
CA ASN A 294 11.55 12.05 -3.00
C ASN A 294 12.41 10.78 -2.95
N ALA A 295 12.41 9.96 -4.01
CA ALA A 295 13.30 8.79 -4.08
C ALA A 295 14.78 9.19 -4.04
N LYS A 296 15.15 10.27 -4.74
CA LYS A 296 16.52 10.80 -4.74
C LYS A 296 16.92 11.33 -3.37
N THR A 297 16.06 12.11 -2.69
CA THR A 297 16.35 12.63 -1.35
C THR A 297 16.47 11.53 -0.30
N LEU A 298 15.62 10.50 -0.37
CA LEU A 298 15.69 9.34 0.53
C LEU A 298 16.88 8.41 0.26
N ALA A 299 17.49 8.50 -0.92
CA ALA A 299 18.71 7.77 -1.25
C ALA A 299 19.98 8.51 -0.79
N THR A 300 19.97 9.85 -0.78
CA THR A 300 21.12 10.67 -0.40
C THR A 300 21.19 11.01 1.09
N VAL A 301 20.05 11.12 1.77
CA VAL A 301 20.02 11.34 3.22
C VAL A 301 19.98 9.98 3.92
N PRO A 302 21.00 9.60 4.72
CA PRO A 302 20.89 8.44 5.57
C PRO A 302 19.76 8.73 6.55
N THR A 303 18.61 8.06 6.37
CA THR A 303 17.57 8.07 7.40
C THR A 303 18.26 7.49 8.63
N PRO A 304 18.43 8.25 9.74
CA PRO A 304 19.02 7.68 10.94
C PRO A 304 18.23 6.42 11.26
N SER A 305 18.94 5.32 11.51
CA SER A 305 18.28 4.15 12.07
C SER A 305 17.59 4.65 13.33
N THR A 306 16.25 4.69 13.31
CA THR A 306 15.49 4.62 14.54
C THR A 306 15.87 3.27 15.11
N ASN A 307 16.99 3.24 15.86
CA ASN A 307 17.20 2.26 16.88
C ASN A 307 15.90 2.29 17.65
N ALA A 308 15.15 1.18 17.55
CA ALA A 308 14.09 0.92 18.49
C ALA A 308 14.70 1.24 19.85
N ALA A 309 14.19 2.28 20.52
CA ALA A 309 14.50 2.46 21.91
C ALA A 309 14.24 1.09 22.54
N PRO A 310 15.21 0.50 23.26
CA PRO A 310 14.99 -0.77 23.90
C PRO A 310 13.69 -0.64 24.68
N HIS A 311 12.81 -1.62 24.45
CA HIS A 311 11.59 -1.79 25.23
C HIS A 311 11.95 -1.53 26.70
N PRO A 312 11.26 -0.62 27.42
CA PRO A 312 11.50 -0.50 28.84
C PRO A 312 11.28 -1.88 29.44
N ALA A 313 12.34 -2.43 30.02
CA ALA A 313 12.29 -3.70 30.72
C ALA A 313 11.17 -3.59 31.75
N ALA A 314 10.26 -4.56 31.71
CA ALA A 314 9.29 -4.71 32.76
C ALA A 314 10.04 -5.01 34.07
N GLU A 315 9.65 -4.30 35.11
CA GLU A 315 9.74 -4.66 36.53
C GLU A 315 11.14 -4.71 37.18
N GLN A 316 11.36 -3.79 38.12
CA GLN A 316 11.13 -4.08 39.55
C GLN A 316 10.37 -2.92 40.19
#